data_AF-A0A6J2XT08-F1
#
_entry.id   AF-A0A6J2XT08-F1
#
_cell.length_a   1.000
_cell.length_b   1.000
_cell.length_c   1.000
_cell.angle_alpha   90.00
_cell.angle_beta   90.00
_cell.angle_gamma   90.00
#
_symmetry.space_group_name_H-M   'P 1'
#
loop_
_entity.id
_entity.type
_entity.pdbx_description
1 polymer ?
#
loop_
_entity_poly.entity_id
_entity_poly.type
_entity_poly.pdbx_seq_one_letter_code
_entity_poly.pdbx_strand_id
1 'polypeptide(L)'
;MPRTYVPKLKKYTAKDLEEAINLVKQGKLGVREAARQFRIDKSKLSRSLNNKNKSKQGRKQEANQIINEINLASTSNISIAGTASSSTTFEEILLAKINKTNPETKTRRKINSNSAVLTSAEYLESIKQKEVIQKGRVQTKKVQKKNIQKIDRVPSSSSESEAEGIILQDESDVDDMTLADLVESNSDNEFDTCSNEIHSGDYVLIKFATKKKLVHYVALVENIKGSEYCVSYMRRQVNKFVFPTVPENYNVDKDDIVMKLPSPSCQGGTARMSQKLAFPIDFQKFSVN
;
A
#
# COMPACT_ATOMS: atom_id res chain seq x y z
N MET A 1 -17.77 2.39 -37.05
CA MET A 1 -16.41 2.67 -37.57
C MET A 1 -15.37 2.28 -36.52
N PRO A 2 -14.34 1.50 -36.86
CA PRO A 2 -13.27 1.16 -35.91
C PRO A 2 -12.44 2.42 -35.58
N ARG A 3 -12.26 2.72 -34.29
CA ARG A 3 -11.38 3.81 -33.83
C ARG A 3 -9.93 3.36 -34.00
N THR A 4 -9.24 3.89 -35.00
CA THR A 4 -7.79 3.71 -35.16
C THR A 4 -7.06 4.55 -34.11
N TYR A 5 -6.36 3.87 -33.20
CA TYR A 5 -5.52 4.52 -32.19
C TYR A 5 -4.30 5.17 -32.85
N VAL A 6 -4.25 6.50 -32.82
CA VAL A 6 -3.05 7.26 -33.22
C VAL A 6 -2.15 7.40 -31.99
N PRO A 7 -0.96 6.78 -31.96
CA PRO A 7 -0.06 6.88 -30.82
C PRO A 7 0.40 8.33 -30.65
N LYS A 8 0.16 8.86 -29.45
CA LYS A 8 0.65 10.16 -29.04
C LYS A 8 2.14 10.03 -28.75
N LEU A 9 2.98 10.57 -29.65
CA LEU A 9 4.43 10.80 -29.56
C LEU A 9 5.32 9.82 -30.36
N LYS A 10 6.31 10.40 -31.06
CA LYS A 10 7.42 9.67 -31.68
C LYS A 10 8.22 8.95 -30.59
N LYS A 11 8.58 7.69 -30.84
CA LYS A 11 9.50 6.94 -29.98
C LYS A 11 10.86 7.61 -30.02
N TYR A 12 11.40 7.99 -28.86
CA TYR A 12 12.77 8.48 -28.72
C TYR A 12 13.75 7.30 -28.85
N THR A 13 14.95 7.57 -29.36
CA THR A 13 16.03 6.56 -29.45
C THR A 13 16.85 6.53 -28.16
N ALA A 14 17.64 5.47 -27.96
CA ALA A 14 18.52 5.38 -26.81
C ALA A 14 19.57 6.50 -26.77
N LYS A 15 20.05 6.94 -27.95
CA LYS A 15 21.03 8.03 -28.10
C LYS A 15 20.48 9.35 -27.59
N ASP A 16 19.23 9.68 -27.97
CA ASP A 16 18.54 10.90 -27.53
C ASP A 16 18.45 10.98 -25.99
N LEU A 17 18.22 9.84 -25.35
CA LEU A 17 18.14 9.75 -23.89
C LEU A 17 19.49 9.96 -23.21
N GLU A 18 20.58 9.48 -23.81
CA GLU A 18 21.93 9.68 -23.28
C GLU A 18 22.43 11.11 -23.44
N GLU A 19 22.20 11.72 -24.60
CA GLU A 19 22.52 13.12 -24.86
C GLU A 19 21.77 14.06 -23.91
N ALA A 20 20.47 13.83 -23.74
CA ALA A 20 19.64 14.61 -22.83
C ALA A 20 20.12 14.50 -21.37
N ILE A 21 20.60 13.32 -20.94
CA ILE A 21 21.20 13.13 -19.61
C ILE A 21 22.50 13.92 -19.48
N ASN A 22 23.36 13.88 -20.49
CA ASN A 22 24.66 14.55 -20.46
C ASN A 22 24.49 16.07 -20.38
N LEU A 23 23.54 16.65 -21.12
CA LEU A 23 23.25 18.08 -21.10
C LEU A 23 22.73 18.56 -19.73
N VAL A 24 21.84 17.77 -19.10
CA VAL A 24 21.33 18.08 -17.76
C VAL A 24 22.43 17.95 -16.70
N LYS A 25 23.31 16.94 -16.82
CA LYS A 25 24.45 16.77 -15.90
C LYS A 25 25.48 17.89 -16.02
N GLN A 26 25.69 18.40 -17.23
CA GLN A 26 26.56 19.54 -17.48
C GLN A 26 25.93 20.88 -17.05
N GLY A 27 24.68 20.89 -16.57
CA GLY A 27 23.98 22.11 -16.17
C GLY A 27 23.58 23.01 -17.35
N LYS A 28 23.73 22.55 -18.60
CA LYS A 28 23.44 23.34 -19.81
C LYS A 28 21.94 23.53 -20.04
N LEU A 29 21.12 22.58 -19.59
CA LEU A 29 19.66 22.61 -19.72
C LEU A 29 18.98 22.10 -18.45
N GLY A 30 17.81 22.65 -18.15
CA GLY A 30 16.95 22.11 -17.10
C GLY A 30 16.31 20.78 -17.51
N VAL A 31 15.99 19.91 -16.53
CA VAL A 31 15.33 18.60 -16.74
C VAL A 31 14.07 18.71 -17.62
N ARG A 32 13.29 19.78 -17.45
CA ARG A 32 12.04 20.01 -18.19
C ARG A 32 12.31 20.46 -19.63
N GLU A 33 13.36 21.24 -19.86
CA GLU A 33 13.73 21.75 -21.19
C GLU A 33 14.33 20.64 -22.04
N ALA A 34 15.25 19.85 -21.48
CA ALA A 34 15.80 18.68 -22.13
C ALA A 34 14.70 17.67 -22.51
N ALA A 35 13.73 17.42 -21.62
CA ALA A 35 12.61 16.53 -21.93
C ALA A 35 11.78 17.01 -23.13
N ARG A 36 11.55 18.32 -23.26
CA ARG A 36 10.83 18.90 -24.41
C ARG A 36 11.64 18.80 -25.70
N GLN A 37 12.92 19.11 -25.65
CA GLN A 37 13.81 19.15 -26.82
C GLN A 37 13.97 17.75 -27.44
N PHE A 38 14.18 16.73 -26.61
CA PHE A 38 14.38 15.35 -27.07
C PHE A 38 13.08 14.54 -27.18
N ARG A 39 11.92 15.16 -26.93
CA ARG A 39 10.58 14.51 -26.90
C ARG A 39 10.55 13.27 -26.00
N ILE A 40 11.20 13.36 -24.85
CA ILE A 40 11.27 12.29 -23.85
C ILE A 40 10.34 12.66 -22.70
N ASP A 41 9.67 11.67 -22.12
CA ASP A 41 8.92 11.89 -20.88
C ASP A 41 9.83 12.42 -19.77
N LYS A 42 9.45 13.55 -19.18
CA LYS A 42 10.16 14.16 -18.04
C LYS A 42 10.43 13.14 -16.92
N SER A 43 9.45 12.28 -16.64
CA SER A 43 9.55 11.23 -15.63
C SER A 43 10.62 10.19 -15.99
N LYS A 44 10.71 9.79 -17.26
CA LYS A 44 11.71 8.83 -17.75
C LYS A 44 13.12 9.42 -17.64
N LEU A 45 13.31 10.66 -18.06
CA LEU A 45 14.59 11.36 -17.99
C LEU A 45 15.05 11.56 -16.53
N SER A 46 14.14 11.99 -15.64
CA SER A 46 14.40 12.14 -14.20
C SER A 46 14.78 10.81 -13.53
N ARG A 47 14.06 9.71 -13.84
CA ARG A 47 14.40 8.37 -13.34
C ARG A 47 15.78 7.92 -13.80
N SER A 48 16.13 8.16 -15.06
CA SER A 48 17.44 7.76 -15.60
C SER A 48 18.61 8.52 -14.94
N LEU A 49 18.43 9.82 -14.66
CA LEU A 49 19.41 10.62 -13.91
C LEU A 49 19.66 10.05 -12.51
N ASN A 50 18.60 9.64 -11.81
CA ASN A 50 18.70 9.09 -10.45
C ASN A 50 19.21 7.64 -10.40
N ASN A 51 18.92 6.83 -11.44
CA ASN A 51 19.28 5.42 -11.47
C ASN A 51 20.76 5.18 -11.80
N LYS A 52 21.41 6.00 -12.64
CA LYS A 52 22.85 5.87 -12.91
C LYS A 52 23.72 6.06 -11.65
N ASN A 53 23.21 6.76 -10.63
CA ASN A 53 23.91 6.93 -9.35
C ASN A 53 23.73 5.72 -8.41
N LYS A 54 22.73 4.85 -8.66
CA LYS A 54 22.49 3.63 -7.87
C LYS A 54 23.09 2.38 -8.51
N SER A 55 23.30 2.35 -9.82
CA SER A 55 23.85 1.17 -10.53
C SER A 55 25.38 1.05 -10.48
N LYS A 56 26.08 1.87 -9.68
CA LYS A 56 27.54 1.82 -9.48
C LYS A 56 27.94 1.95 -8.00
N GLN A 57 27.32 1.16 -7.12
CA GLN A 57 27.98 0.78 -5.87
C GLN A 57 28.61 -0.62 -6.05
N GLY A 58 29.88 -0.58 -6.48
CA GLY A 58 31.01 -1.43 -6.09
C GLY A 58 30.83 -2.95 -6.00
N ARG A 59 31.10 -3.70 -7.07
CA ARG A 59 31.51 -5.11 -6.90
C ARG A 59 32.37 -5.79 -7.96
N LYS A 60 32.82 -5.15 -9.05
CA LYS A 60 33.56 -5.90 -10.10
C LYS A 60 34.74 -5.23 -10.80
N GLN A 61 35.14 -4.00 -10.45
CA GLN A 61 36.24 -3.33 -11.20
C GLN A 61 37.52 -3.12 -10.38
N GLU A 62 37.49 -3.11 -9.05
CA GLU A 62 38.71 -2.99 -8.23
C GLU A 62 39.37 -4.35 -7.90
N ALA A 63 38.62 -5.45 -7.96
CA ALA A 63 39.17 -6.79 -7.67
C ALA A 63 40.19 -7.26 -8.71
N ASN A 64 40.10 -6.79 -9.97
CA ASN A 64 41.01 -7.24 -11.04
C ASN A 64 42.34 -6.48 -11.07
N GLN A 65 42.46 -5.33 -10.39
CA GLN A 65 43.75 -4.63 -10.25
C GLN A 65 44.55 -5.18 -9.08
N ILE A 66 43.89 -5.52 -7.96
CA ILE A 66 44.56 -6.07 -6.76
C ILE A 66 45.09 -7.49 -7.00
N ILE A 67 44.39 -8.32 -7.79
CA ILE A 67 44.84 -9.71 -8.10
C ILE A 67 46.11 -9.71 -8.98
N ASN A 68 46.31 -8.70 -9.83
CA ASN A 68 47.48 -8.65 -10.71
C ASN A 68 48.74 -8.17 -9.98
N GLU A 69 48.62 -7.32 -8.95
CA GLU A 69 49.78 -6.88 -8.15
C GLU A 69 50.26 -7.97 -7.17
N ILE A 70 49.36 -8.79 -6.63
CA ILE A 70 49.74 -9.89 -5.71
C ILE A 70 50.46 -11.02 -6.47
N ASN A 71 50.12 -11.26 -7.73
CA ASN A 71 50.74 -12.32 -8.54
C ASN A 71 52.14 -11.94 -9.08
N LEU A 72 52.51 -10.66 -9.15
CA LEU A 72 53.87 -10.24 -9.51
C LEU A 72 54.85 -10.23 -8.32
N ALA A 73 54.36 -10.12 -7.09
CA ALA A 73 55.20 -10.11 -5.89
C ALA A 73 55.54 -11.52 -5.35
N SER A 74 54.96 -12.57 -5.92
CA SER A 74 55.06 -13.95 -5.39
C SER A 74 56.13 -14.83 -6.05
N THR A 75 56.89 -14.31 -7.02
CA THR A 75 57.99 -15.05 -7.69
C THR A 75 59.36 -14.64 -7.18
N SER A 76 59.60 -14.82 -5.89
CA SER A 76 60.96 -15.00 -5.37
C SER A 76 60.84 -15.49 -3.93
N ASN A 77 61.02 -16.79 -3.72
CA ASN A 77 61.92 -17.39 -2.74
C ASN A 77 61.44 -18.75 -2.18
N ILE A 78 62.24 -19.76 -2.53
CA ILE A 78 62.75 -20.83 -1.67
C ILE A 78 61.82 -22.03 -1.41
N SER A 79 62.15 -23.09 -2.14
CA SER A 79 62.05 -24.51 -1.79
C SER A 79 62.73 -24.86 -0.46
N ILE A 80 62.15 -25.75 0.35
CA ILE A 80 62.74 -27.00 0.88
C ILE A 80 61.73 -27.70 1.82
N ALA A 81 61.77 -29.03 1.76
CA ALA A 81 60.89 -30.07 2.30
C ALA A 81 60.50 -30.01 3.79
N GLY A 82 59.37 -30.65 4.14
CA GLY A 82 59.11 -31.10 5.50
C GLY A 82 57.65 -31.42 5.82
N THR A 83 57.29 -32.71 5.73
CA THR A 83 56.34 -33.45 6.59
C THR A 83 54.96 -32.87 6.93
N ALA A 84 53.93 -33.63 6.54
CA ALA A 84 52.57 -33.52 7.02
C ALA A 84 52.45 -33.66 8.56
N SER A 85 51.81 -32.70 9.21
CA SER A 85 51.09 -32.90 10.46
C SER A 85 49.93 -31.89 10.55
N SER A 86 48.74 -32.34 10.17
CA SER A 86 47.49 -31.62 10.40
C SER A 86 47.08 -31.77 11.87
N SER A 87 47.60 -30.91 12.75
CA SER A 87 47.01 -30.68 14.07
C SER A 87 46.65 -29.21 14.18
N THR A 88 45.49 -28.83 13.62
CA THR A 88 44.87 -27.55 13.95
C THR A 88 44.56 -27.59 15.44
N THR A 89 45.35 -26.87 16.23
CA THR A 89 45.16 -26.79 17.67
C THR A 89 43.80 -26.14 17.95
N PHE A 90 43.15 -26.57 19.04
CA PHE A 90 41.84 -26.07 19.44
C PHE A 90 41.80 -24.53 19.52
N GLU A 91 42.92 -23.89 19.87
CA GLU A 91 43.10 -22.43 19.85
C GLU A 91 42.89 -21.81 18.46
N GLU A 92 43.41 -22.41 17.38
CA GLU A 92 43.22 -21.89 16.02
C GLU A 92 41.75 -21.96 15.60
N ILE A 93 41.04 -23.03 15.99
CA ILE A 93 39.61 -23.19 15.72
C ILE A 93 38.80 -22.14 16.50
N LEU A 94 39.21 -21.82 17.74
CA LEU A 94 38.54 -20.83 18.58
C LEU A 94 38.75 -19.40 18.05
N LEU A 95 39.98 -19.07 17.66
CA LEU A 95 40.35 -17.78 17.07
C LEU A 95 39.65 -17.55 15.71
N ALA A 96 39.53 -18.60 14.89
CA ALA A 96 38.78 -18.52 13.62
C ALA A 96 37.27 -18.30 13.82
N LYS A 97 36.70 -18.70 14.96
CA LYS A 97 35.28 -18.48 15.30
C LYS A 97 35.01 -17.06 15.77
N ILE A 98 35.94 -16.47 16.53
CA ILE A 98 35.84 -15.09 17.04
C ILE A 98 36.03 -14.09 15.88
N ASN A 99 36.97 -14.34 14.97
CA ASN A 99 37.23 -13.42 13.85
C ASN A 99 36.18 -13.47 12.72
N LYS A 100 35.28 -14.46 12.71
CA LYS A 100 34.15 -14.55 11.76
C LYS A 100 32.94 -13.72 12.17
N THR A 101 32.87 -13.26 13.42
CA THR A 101 31.85 -12.27 13.82
C THR A 101 32.35 -10.88 13.48
N ASN A 102 32.24 -10.51 12.20
CA ASN A 102 32.20 -9.10 11.83
C ASN A 102 31.11 -8.46 12.70
N PRO A 103 31.40 -7.45 13.55
CA PRO A 103 30.33 -6.76 14.25
C PRO A 103 29.44 -6.17 13.17
N GLU A 104 28.21 -6.66 13.06
CA GLU A 104 27.21 -6.05 12.20
C GLU A 104 27.19 -4.57 12.54
N THR A 105 27.70 -3.74 11.62
CA THR A 105 27.68 -2.31 11.79
C THR A 105 26.21 -1.91 11.74
N LYS A 106 25.59 -1.78 12.92
CA LYS A 106 24.22 -1.29 13.04
C LYS A 106 24.20 0.06 12.35
N THR A 107 23.64 0.11 11.15
CA THR A 107 23.53 1.34 10.38
C THR A 107 22.69 2.30 11.22
N ARG A 108 23.34 3.36 11.73
CA ARG A 108 22.61 4.41 12.47
C ARG A 108 21.57 4.97 11.50
N ARG A 109 20.30 4.91 11.89
CA ARG A 109 19.21 5.50 11.10
C ARG A 109 19.56 6.97 10.88
N LYS A 110 19.62 7.40 9.62
CA LYS A 110 19.80 8.81 9.28
C LYS A 110 18.62 9.59 9.86
N ILE A 111 18.93 10.45 10.82
CA ILE A 111 17.98 11.41 11.37
C ILE A 111 17.74 12.45 10.28
N ASN A 112 16.49 12.75 9.97
CA ASN A 112 16.15 13.77 8.97
C ASN A 112 16.68 15.13 9.46
N SER A 113 17.25 15.95 8.58
CA SER A 113 17.77 17.28 8.93
C SER A 113 16.74 18.21 9.58
N ASN A 114 15.45 17.88 9.46
CA ASN A 114 14.33 18.67 9.96
C ASN A 114 13.77 18.16 11.29
N SER A 115 14.35 17.13 11.91
CA SER A 115 13.92 16.71 13.25
C SER A 115 14.71 17.48 14.31
N ALA A 116 13.99 18.21 15.16
CA ALA A 116 14.55 18.83 16.36
C ALA A 116 14.26 17.94 17.58
N VAL A 117 15.23 17.82 18.48
CA VAL A 117 15.03 17.22 19.80
C VAL A 117 14.59 18.35 20.72
N LEU A 118 13.31 18.33 21.14
CA LEU A 118 12.79 19.31 22.10
C LEU A 118 12.93 18.78 23.52
N THR A 119 13.20 19.71 24.45
CA THR A 119 13.10 19.45 25.88
C THR A 119 11.63 19.39 26.33
N SER A 120 11.37 18.79 27.51
CA SER A 120 10.01 18.67 28.05
C SER A 120 9.31 20.02 28.21
N ALA A 121 10.06 21.08 28.54
CA ALA A 121 9.54 22.45 28.66
C ALA A 121 9.11 23.02 27.30
N GLU A 122 9.99 22.96 26.29
CA GLU A 122 9.68 23.46 24.94
C GLU A 122 8.51 22.69 24.29
N TYR A 123 8.39 21.40 24.57
CA TYR A 123 7.27 20.59 24.09
C TYR A 123 5.93 21.11 24.63
N LEU A 124 5.85 21.42 25.93
CA LEU A 124 4.64 21.94 26.57
C LEU A 124 4.25 23.33 26.03
N GLU A 125 5.23 24.20 25.77
CA GLU A 125 4.98 25.51 25.14
C GLU A 125 4.43 25.36 23.72
N SER A 126 4.97 24.42 22.93
CA SER A 126 4.50 24.18 21.56
C SER A 126 3.04 23.71 21.50
N ILE A 127 2.58 22.97 22.52
CA ILE A 127 1.18 22.56 22.64
C ILE A 127 0.30 23.77 22.96
N LYS A 128 0.68 24.59 23.95
CA LYS A 128 -0.07 25.79 24.34
C LYS A 128 -0.22 26.78 23.18
N GLN A 129 0.85 27.02 22.42
CA GLN A 129 0.80 27.91 21.24
C GLN A 129 -0.13 27.38 20.15
N LYS A 130 -0.15 26.06 19.90
CA LYS A 130 -1.08 25.45 18.92
C LYS A 130 -2.54 25.57 19.35
N GLU A 131 -2.83 25.43 20.64
CA GLU A 131 -4.18 25.59 21.17
C GLU A 131 -4.72 27.02 21.02
N VAL A 132 -3.88 28.04 21.25
CA VAL A 132 -4.26 29.45 21.06
C VAL A 132 -4.58 29.75 19.59
N ILE A 133 -3.77 29.23 18.66
CA ILE A 133 -3.99 29.40 17.21
C ILE A 133 -5.29 28.72 16.76
N GLN A 134 -5.66 27.57 17.34
CA GLN A 134 -6.91 26.89 17.02
C GLN A 134 -8.13 27.64 17.56
N LYS A 135 -8.05 28.19 18.78
CA LYS A 135 -9.16 28.95 19.40
C LYS A 135 -9.41 30.30 18.70
N GLY A 136 -8.38 30.92 18.10
CA GLY A 136 -8.53 32.16 17.32
C GLY A 136 -9.16 31.98 15.92
N ARG A 137 -9.16 30.76 15.37
CA ARG A 137 -9.60 30.51 13.98
C ARG A 137 -11.11 30.31 13.80
N VAL A 138 -11.87 30.21 14.89
CA VAL A 138 -13.32 29.95 14.87
C VAL A 138 -14.16 31.23 14.73
N GLN A 139 -13.60 32.42 15.01
CA GLN A 139 -14.38 33.65 15.07
C GLN A 139 -14.31 34.57 13.84
N THR A 140 -13.56 34.24 12.79
CA THR A 140 -13.42 35.08 11.59
C THR A 140 -13.72 34.34 10.28
N LYS A 141 -14.91 33.74 10.19
CA LYS A 141 -15.52 33.32 8.91
C LYS A 141 -17.02 33.63 8.85
N LYS A 142 -17.37 34.88 9.12
CA LYS A 142 -18.59 35.49 8.57
C LYS A 142 -18.18 36.81 7.95
N VAL A 143 -18.81 37.15 6.82
CA VAL A 143 -18.61 38.35 5.99
C VAL A 143 -17.50 38.21 4.93
N GLN A 144 -17.88 37.77 3.72
CA GLN A 144 -17.89 38.56 2.47
C GLN A 144 -18.07 37.64 1.25
N LYS A 145 -19.32 37.47 0.82
CA LYS A 145 -19.71 37.02 -0.54
C LYS A 145 -20.04 38.26 -1.37
N LYS A 146 -19.20 38.60 -2.35
CA LYS A 146 -19.43 39.48 -3.53
C LYS A 146 -18.25 39.14 -4.48
N ASN A 147 -18.29 39.03 -5.81
CA ASN A 147 -19.24 39.36 -6.86
C ASN A 147 -18.64 38.74 -8.15
N ILE A 148 -19.31 37.83 -8.87
CA ILE A 148 -18.98 37.58 -10.30
C ILE A 148 -20.30 37.41 -11.04
N GLN A 149 -20.51 38.35 -11.96
CA GLN A 149 -21.71 38.59 -12.77
C GLN A 149 -21.87 37.49 -13.84
N LYS A 150 -23.12 37.05 -14.06
CA LYS A 150 -23.55 36.37 -15.29
C LYS A 150 -24.50 37.30 -16.03
N ILE A 151 -24.27 37.41 -17.34
CA ILE A 151 -25.01 38.23 -18.30
C ILE A 151 -26.27 37.47 -18.77
N ASP A 152 -27.29 38.28 -19.05
CA ASP A 152 -28.72 38.05 -19.26
C ASP A 152 -29.16 37.16 -20.44
N ARG A 153 -30.40 36.61 -20.33
CA ARG A 153 -31.55 37.01 -21.18
C ARG A 153 -32.91 36.47 -20.69
N VAL A 154 -33.79 37.44 -20.42
CA VAL A 154 -35.22 37.58 -20.04
C VAL A 154 -36.25 37.07 -21.09
N PRO A 155 -37.61 37.19 -20.94
CA PRO A 155 -38.53 37.26 -19.76
C PRO A 155 -39.95 36.58 -19.93
N SER A 156 -40.79 36.74 -18.88
CA SER A 156 -42.29 36.77 -18.79
C SER A 156 -42.98 35.46 -18.34
N SER A 157 -43.97 35.40 -17.45
CA SER A 157 -44.97 36.38 -16.96
C SER A 157 -45.56 36.00 -15.56
N SER A 158 -45.83 37.04 -14.76
CA SER A 158 -46.83 37.33 -13.67
C SER A 158 -47.55 36.28 -12.78
N SER A 159 -47.83 36.77 -11.55
CA SER A 159 -48.87 36.43 -10.51
C SER A 159 -48.43 35.49 -9.37
N GLU A 160 -48.16 35.99 -8.15
CA GLU A 160 -49.09 36.27 -7.01
C GLU A 160 -49.79 34.99 -6.53
N SER A 161 -49.79 34.52 -5.27
CA SER A 161 -49.32 34.97 -3.95
C SER A 161 -49.50 33.77 -2.97
N GLU A 162 -49.15 33.97 -1.68
CA GLU A 162 -49.57 33.19 -0.50
C GLU A 162 -48.66 32.05 0.01
N ALA A 163 -48.79 31.84 1.31
CA ALA A 163 -47.85 31.34 2.29
C ALA A 163 -47.61 29.81 2.35
N GLU A 164 -46.55 29.45 3.08
CA GLU A 164 -46.46 28.36 4.07
C GLU A 164 -45.25 27.41 3.93
N GLY A 165 -44.66 27.09 5.10
CA GLY A 165 -44.05 25.79 5.42
C GLY A 165 -42.83 25.34 4.61
N ILE A 166 -41.62 25.52 5.16
CA ILE A 166 -40.45 24.75 4.72
C ILE A 166 -40.63 23.31 5.23
N ILE A 167 -41.23 22.46 4.40
CA ILE A 167 -41.16 21.00 4.52
C ILE A 167 -39.90 20.54 3.79
N LEU A 168 -38.97 19.98 4.55
CA LEU A 168 -37.82 19.24 4.04
C LEU A 168 -38.35 18.01 3.30
N GLN A 169 -38.33 18.03 1.97
CA GLN A 169 -38.53 16.85 1.14
C GLN A 169 -37.28 15.96 1.23
N ASP A 170 -37.42 14.93 2.05
CA ASP A 170 -36.68 13.67 2.00
C ASP A 170 -37.22 12.91 0.78
N GLU A 171 -36.42 12.81 -0.28
CA GLU A 171 -36.78 12.04 -1.48
C GLU A 171 -36.62 10.55 -1.16
N SER A 172 -37.62 10.01 -0.46
CA SER A 172 -37.87 8.58 -0.38
C SER A 172 -38.45 8.12 -1.72
N ASP A 173 -37.59 7.59 -2.59
CA ASP A 173 -38.05 6.84 -3.76
C ASP A 173 -38.73 5.56 -3.25
N VAL A 174 -40.06 5.54 -3.40
CA VAL A 174 -40.95 4.46 -3.01
C VAL A 174 -41.07 3.48 -4.16
N ASP A 175 -40.09 2.59 -4.27
CA ASP A 175 -40.37 1.29 -4.89
C ASP A 175 -41.19 0.47 -3.88
N ASP A 176 -42.49 0.42 -4.14
CA ASP A 176 -43.48 -0.44 -3.50
C ASP A 176 -43.10 -1.91 -3.72
N MET A 177 -42.18 -2.41 -2.89
CA MET A 177 -41.80 -3.82 -2.88
C MET A 177 -42.87 -4.59 -2.12
N THR A 178 -43.72 -5.25 -2.89
CA THR A 178 -44.78 -6.14 -2.43
C THR A 178 -44.25 -7.18 -1.43
N LEU A 179 -45.09 -7.55 -0.45
CA LEU A 179 -44.82 -8.55 0.59
C LEU A 179 -44.34 -9.92 0.06
N ALA A 180 -44.48 -10.18 -1.24
CA ALA A 180 -43.97 -11.36 -1.91
C ALA A 180 -42.43 -11.43 -1.93
N ASP A 181 -41.73 -10.29 -1.93
CA ASP A 181 -40.26 -10.24 -2.03
C ASP A 181 -39.56 -10.59 -0.69
N LEU A 182 -40.31 -10.61 0.42
CA LEU A 182 -39.81 -11.04 1.74
C LEU A 182 -39.90 -12.56 1.95
N VAL A 183 -40.61 -13.29 1.08
CA VAL A 183 -40.86 -14.73 1.22
C VAL A 183 -40.22 -15.57 0.11
N GLU A 184 -39.67 -14.92 -0.93
CA GLU A 184 -39.12 -15.61 -2.11
C GLU A 184 -37.61 -15.39 -2.29
N SER A 185 -36.85 -15.64 -1.22
CA SER A 185 -35.43 -15.97 -1.34
C SER A 185 -34.95 -16.96 -0.28
N ASN A 186 -35.84 -17.86 0.15
CA ASN A 186 -35.45 -19.21 0.56
C ASN A 186 -35.32 -20.09 -0.70
N SER A 187 -34.57 -19.61 -1.71
CA SER A 187 -34.15 -20.49 -2.79
C SER A 187 -33.19 -21.49 -2.17
N ASP A 188 -33.67 -22.72 -2.09
CA ASP A 188 -32.95 -23.97 -1.82
C ASP A 188 -31.72 -24.12 -2.72
N ASN A 189 -30.73 -23.27 -2.51
CA ASN A 189 -29.37 -23.66 -2.80
C ASN A 189 -28.93 -24.40 -1.54
N GLU A 190 -29.17 -25.70 -1.54
CA GLU A 190 -28.25 -26.69 -0.99
C GLU A 190 -26.85 -26.40 -1.57
N PHE A 191 -26.23 -25.30 -1.14
CA PHE A 191 -24.78 -25.22 -1.15
C PHE A 191 -24.41 -26.12 0.02
N ASP A 192 -24.36 -27.40 -0.33
CA ASP A 192 -23.79 -28.51 0.41
C ASP A 192 -22.97 -27.91 1.55
N THR A 193 -23.54 -27.93 2.77
CA THR A 193 -22.80 -27.67 4.00
C THR A 193 -21.73 -28.75 4.01
N CYS A 194 -20.67 -28.57 3.22
CA CYS A 194 -19.60 -29.51 3.14
C CYS A 194 -19.12 -29.59 4.57
N SER A 195 -19.26 -30.77 5.14
CA SER A 195 -18.81 -31.24 6.44
C SER A 195 -17.28 -31.14 6.57
N ASN A 196 -16.68 -30.11 5.98
CA ASN A 196 -15.31 -29.73 6.10
C ASN A 196 -15.18 -29.21 7.52
N GLU A 197 -14.66 -30.06 8.41
CA GLU A 197 -14.19 -29.66 9.72
C GLU A 197 -13.42 -28.33 9.56
N ILE A 198 -14.02 -27.27 10.09
CA ILE A 198 -13.44 -25.93 10.07
C ILE A 198 -12.39 -25.93 11.16
N HIS A 199 -11.14 -25.68 10.78
CA HIS A 199 -10.01 -25.65 11.69
C HIS A 199 -9.57 -24.22 11.99
N SER A 200 -8.87 -24.04 13.10
CA SER A 200 -8.18 -22.79 13.41
C SER A 200 -7.20 -22.43 12.28
N GLY A 201 -7.29 -21.20 11.77
CA GLY A 201 -6.49 -20.70 10.65
C GLY A 201 -7.19 -20.74 9.28
N ASP A 202 -8.40 -21.30 9.21
CA ASP A 202 -9.21 -21.28 7.99
C ASP A 202 -9.92 -19.93 7.80
N TYR A 203 -10.19 -19.62 6.53
CA TYR A 203 -11.01 -18.47 6.16
C TYR A 203 -12.42 -18.95 5.87
N VAL A 204 -13.42 -18.20 6.33
CA VAL A 204 -14.83 -18.55 6.19
C VAL A 204 -15.63 -17.33 5.74
N LEU A 205 -16.72 -17.61 5.02
CA LEU A 205 -17.75 -16.64 4.69
C LEU A 205 -18.91 -16.82 5.66
N ILE A 206 -19.25 -15.76 6.37
CA ILE A 206 -20.27 -15.75 7.42
C ILE A 206 -21.45 -14.92 6.93
N LYS A 207 -22.67 -15.44 7.07
CA LYS A 207 -23.90 -14.68 6.85
C LYS A 207 -24.24 -13.92 8.13
N PHE A 208 -24.65 -12.68 7.97
CA PHE A 208 -25.09 -11.82 9.05
C PHE A 208 -26.41 -11.18 8.67
N ALA A 209 -27.48 -11.58 9.37
CA ALA A 209 -28.80 -11.03 9.16
C ALA A 209 -28.92 -9.66 9.83
N THR A 210 -29.04 -8.60 9.03
CA THR A 210 -29.41 -7.26 9.53
C THR A 210 -30.91 -7.06 9.40
N LYS A 211 -31.44 -6.00 10.03
CA LYS A 211 -32.89 -5.67 9.99
C LYS A 211 -33.48 -5.57 8.58
N LYS A 212 -32.68 -5.21 7.57
CA LYS A 212 -33.15 -4.94 6.20
C LYS A 212 -32.55 -5.85 5.14
N LYS A 213 -31.42 -6.50 5.41
CA LYS A 213 -30.68 -7.30 4.41
C LYS A 213 -29.76 -8.34 5.04
N LEU A 214 -29.48 -9.39 4.28
CA LEU A 214 -28.43 -10.35 4.60
C LEU A 214 -27.08 -9.81 4.09
N VAL A 215 -26.16 -9.54 5.02
CA VAL A 215 -24.79 -9.10 4.72
C VAL A 215 -23.85 -10.27 4.93
N HIS A 216 -22.84 -10.39 4.09
CA HIS A 216 -21.82 -11.42 4.21
C HIS A 216 -20.50 -10.79 4.64
N TYR A 217 -19.76 -11.48 5.49
CA TYR A 217 -18.44 -11.06 5.93
C TYR A 217 -17.44 -12.18 5.77
N VAL A 218 -16.21 -11.80 5.40
CA VAL A 218 -15.09 -12.73 5.38
C VAL A 218 -14.38 -12.66 6.72
N ALA A 219 -14.15 -13.80 7.34
CA ALA A 219 -13.46 -13.89 8.62
C ALA A 219 -12.41 -14.99 8.62
N LEU A 220 -11.41 -14.82 9.47
CA LEU A 220 -10.44 -15.87 9.81
C LEU A 220 -10.85 -16.51 11.13
N VAL A 221 -10.85 -17.84 11.18
CA VAL A 221 -11.11 -18.60 12.41
C VAL A 221 -9.83 -18.63 13.23
N GLU A 222 -9.83 -17.98 14.39
CA GLU A 222 -8.66 -17.98 15.28
C GLU A 222 -8.69 -19.18 16.21
N ASN A 223 -9.85 -19.45 16.81
CA ASN A 223 -9.98 -20.47 17.83
C ASN A 223 -11.39 -21.07 17.85
N ILE A 224 -11.50 -22.29 18.35
CA ILE A 224 -12.77 -23.04 18.41
C ILE A 224 -13.07 -23.31 19.88
N LYS A 225 -14.17 -22.78 20.40
CA LYS A 225 -14.61 -22.95 21.79
C LYS A 225 -15.89 -23.78 21.83
N GLY A 226 -15.74 -25.09 21.71
CA GLY A 226 -16.87 -26.03 21.77
C GLY A 226 -17.80 -25.90 20.57
N SER A 227 -18.95 -25.24 20.77
CA SER A 227 -19.96 -25.00 19.73
C SER A 227 -19.76 -23.69 18.96
N GLU A 228 -19.04 -22.72 19.55
CA GLU A 228 -18.83 -21.39 18.98
C GLU A 228 -17.43 -21.25 18.37
N TYR A 229 -17.35 -20.53 17.26
CA TYR A 229 -16.08 -20.16 16.62
C TYR A 229 -15.68 -18.74 17.00
N CYS A 230 -14.46 -18.56 17.51
CA CYS A 230 -13.84 -17.25 17.64
C CYS A 230 -13.23 -16.85 16.30
N VAL A 231 -13.79 -15.83 15.66
CA VAL A 231 -13.39 -15.35 14.35
C VAL A 231 -12.95 -13.89 14.38
N SER A 232 -12.03 -13.52 13.49
CA SER A 232 -11.62 -12.13 13.25
C SER A 232 -12.08 -11.68 11.86
N TYR A 233 -12.96 -10.66 11.84
CA TYR A 233 -13.53 -10.14 10.60
C TYR A 233 -12.54 -9.31 9.79
N MET A 234 -12.61 -9.46 8.48
CA MET A 234 -11.85 -8.68 7.52
C MET A 234 -12.72 -7.61 6.87
N ARG A 235 -12.11 -6.46 6.53
CA ARG A 235 -12.80 -5.41 5.76
C ARG A 235 -12.52 -5.55 4.28
N ARG A 236 -13.57 -5.42 3.46
CA ARG A 236 -13.41 -5.41 2.00
C ARG A 236 -12.86 -4.06 1.51
N GLN A 237 -11.80 -4.11 0.72
CA GLN A 237 -11.21 -3.02 -0.04
C GLN A 237 -11.27 -3.34 -1.54
N VAL A 238 -12.36 -2.97 -2.20
CA VAL A 238 -12.64 -3.24 -3.62
C VAL A 238 -12.62 -4.76 -3.93
N ASN A 239 -11.43 -5.31 -4.20
CA ASN A 239 -11.17 -6.71 -4.52
C ASN A 239 -10.17 -7.37 -3.55
N LYS A 240 -9.85 -6.72 -2.43
CA LYS A 240 -8.88 -7.19 -1.44
C LYS A 240 -9.49 -7.13 -0.07
N PHE A 241 -8.98 -7.93 0.85
CA PHE A 241 -9.43 -7.98 2.24
C PHE A 241 -8.26 -7.59 3.13
N VAL A 242 -8.55 -6.79 4.15
CA VAL A 242 -7.55 -6.29 5.10
C VAL A 242 -8.11 -6.41 6.51
N PHE A 243 -7.29 -6.89 7.43
CA PHE A 243 -7.65 -6.91 8.84
C PHE A 243 -7.76 -5.48 9.41
N PRO A 244 -8.73 -5.20 10.27
CA PRO A 244 -8.77 -3.95 11.04
C PRO A 244 -7.46 -3.71 11.80
N THR A 245 -7.13 -2.44 12.06
CA THR A 245 -5.90 -2.08 12.79
C THR A 245 -5.92 -2.59 14.23
N VAL A 246 -7.10 -2.68 14.82
CA VAL A 246 -7.32 -3.29 16.13
C VAL A 246 -7.93 -4.67 15.87
N PRO A 247 -7.21 -5.77 16.15
CA PRO A 247 -7.78 -7.11 16.01
C PRO A 247 -8.88 -7.27 17.05
N GLU A 248 -10.08 -7.59 16.57
CA GLU A 248 -11.25 -7.86 17.39
C GLU A 248 -11.71 -9.29 17.10
N ASN A 249 -12.08 -9.99 18.18
CA ASN A 249 -12.48 -11.39 18.13
C ASN A 249 -13.96 -11.46 18.47
N TYR A 250 -14.69 -12.18 17.64
CA TYR A 250 -16.14 -12.35 17.73
C TYR A 250 -16.48 -13.82 17.81
N ASN A 251 -17.53 -14.15 18.56
CA ASN A 251 -18.05 -15.51 18.59
C ASN A 251 -19.17 -15.63 17.56
N VAL A 252 -19.14 -16.71 16.80
CA VAL A 252 -20.11 -16.99 15.73
C VAL A 252 -20.53 -18.45 15.81
N ASP A 253 -21.83 -18.68 15.59
CA ASP A 253 -22.42 -20.00 15.58
C ASP A 253 -22.12 -20.76 14.27
N LYS A 254 -22.15 -22.09 14.35
CA LYS A 254 -21.97 -22.97 13.19
C LYS A 254 -22.95 -22.67 12.06
N ASP A 255 -24.18 -22.32 12.41
CA ASP A 255 -25.27 -22.13 11.47
C ASP A 255 -25.12 -20.87 10.61
N ASP A 256 -24.33 -19.89 11.07
CA ASP A 256 -24.03 -18.64 10.38
C ASP A 256 -22.87 -18.78 9.38
N ILE A 257 -22.18 -19.91 9.36
CA ILE A 257 -21.10 -20.16 8.41
C ILE A 257 -21.70 -20.68 7.11
N VAL A 258 -21.50 -19.93 6.02
CA VAL A 258 -22.00 -20.30 4.69
C VAL A 258 -21.03 -21.25 4.00
N MET A 259 -19.74 -20.93 4.00
CA MET A 259 -18.73 -21.74 3.34
C MET A 259 -17.31 -21.48 3.85
N LYS A 260 -16.44 -22.48 3.69
CA LYS A 260 -14.99 -22.33 3.83
C LYS A 260 -14.39 -21.72 2.55
N LEU A 261 -13.56 -20.70 2.71
CA LEU A 261 -12.85 -20.04 1.63
C LEU A 261 -11.46 -20.68 1.43
N PRO A 262 -10.96 -20.71 0.18
CA PRO A 262 -9.61 -21.15 -0.13
C PRO A 262 -8.59 -20.18 0.48
N SER A 263 -7.36 -20.65 0.68
CA SER A 263 -6.29 -19.80 1.20
C SER A 263 -6.07 -18.58 0.29
N PRO A 264 -5.96 -17.37 0.86
CA PRO A 264 -5.81 -16.16 0.07
C PRO A 264 -4.43 -16.08 -0.58
N SER A 265 -4.38 -15.42 -1.73
CA SER A 265 -3.12 -15.00 -2.36
C SER A 265 -2.61 -13.70 -1.74
N CYS A 266 -1.39 -13.73 -1.20
CA CYS A 266 -0.69 -12.53 -0.73
C CYS A 266 -0.05 -11.80 -1.90
N GLN A 267 -0.59 -10.65 -2.29
CA GLN A 267 -0.03 -9.87 -3.38
C GLN A 267 1.06 -8.90 -2.92
N GLY A 268 2.25 -9.41 -2.63
CA GLY A 268 3.47 -8.59 -2.67
C GLY A 268 4.58 -8.97 -1.71
N GLY A 269 5.82 -8.59 -2.05
CA GLY A 269 7.03 -8.88 -1.28
C GLY A 269 7.36 -7.89 -0.16
N THR A 270 6.48 -6.91 0.13
CA THR A 270 6.69 -5.93 1.21
C THR A 270 5.62 -6.10 2.29
N ALA A 271 5.96 -5.90 3.57
CA ALA A 271 5.05 -6.04 4.70
C ALA A 271 3.73 -5.24 4.58
N ARG A 272 3.75 -4.07 3.93
CA ARG A 272 2.53 -3.28 3.67
C ARG A 272 1.57 -3.97 2.69
N MET A 273 2.08 -4.75 1.75
CA MET A 273 1.28 -5.39 0.70
C MET A 273 0.86 -6.81 1.07
N SER A 274 1.61 -7.50 1.94
CA SER A 274 1.23 -8.81 2.49
C SER A 274 0.00 -8.75 3.39
N GLN A 275 -0.34 -7.58 3.94
CA GLN A 275 -1.58 -7.36 4.69
C GLN A 275 -2.84 -7.36 3.80
N LYS A 276 -2.69 -7.33 2.48
CA LYS A 276 -3.80 -7.33 1.53
C LYS A 276 -3.99 -8.73 0.97
N LEU A 277 -5.06 -9.37 1.39
CA LEU A 277 -5.43 -10.71 0.97
C LEU A 277 -6.39 -10.66 -0.21
N ALA A 278 -6.21 -11.54 -1.19
CA ALA A 278 -7.13 -11.69 -2.31
C ALA A 278 -7.50 -13.16 -2.46
N PHE A 279 -8.80 -13.46 -2.42
CA PHE A 279 -9.31 -14.81 -2.59
C PHE A 279 -9.64 -15.05 -4.08
N PRO A 280 -9.32 -16.24 -4.62
CA PRO A 280 -9.67 -16.63 -5.98
C PRO A 280 -11.15 -17.04 -6.10
N ILE A 281 -12.06 -16.27 -5.51
CA ILE A 281 -13.51 -16.51 -5.53
C ILE A 281 -14.22 -15.22 -5.92
N ASP A 282 -15.25 -15.36 -6.75
CA ASP A 282 -16.12 -14.26 -7.13
C ASP A 282 -17.20 -14.01 -6.06
N PHE A 283 -17.01 -12.95 -5.29
CA PHE A 283 -17.98 -12.48 -4.31
C PHE A 283 -19.12 -11.63 -4.91
N GLN A 284 -19.32 -11.63 -6.24
CA GLN A 284 -20.37 -10.81 -6.87
C GLN A 284 -21.79 -11.26 -6.47
N LYS A 285 -21.96 -12.56 -6.19
CA LYS A 285 -23.24 -13.14 -5.76
C LYS A 285 -23.58 -12.84 -4.30
N PHE A 286 -22.60 -12.43 -3.50
CA PHE A 286 -22.76 -12.20 -2.08
C PHE A 286 -22.64 -10.70 -1.77
N SER A 287 -23.52 -10.17 -0.92
CA SER A 287 -23.38 -8.81 -0.39
C SER A 287 -22.24 -8.73 0.63
N VAL A 288 -20.98 -8.83 0.17
CA VAL A 288 -19.79 -8.80 1.03
C VAL A 288 -19.35 -7.38 1.36
N ASN A 289 -19.30 -7.05 2.65
CA ASN A 289 -18.81 -5.78 3.20
C ASN A 289 -17.40 -5.88 3.80
#